data_AF-A0A1W1E6U2-F1
#
_entry.id   AF-A0A1W1E6U2-F1
#
_cell.length_a   1.000
_cell.length_b   1.000
_cell.length_c   1.000
_cell.angle_alpha   90.00
_cell.angle_beta   90.00
_cell.angle_gamma   90.00
#
_symmetry.space_group_name_H-M   'P 1'
#
loop_
_entity.id
_entity.type
_entity.pdbx_description
1 polymer ?
#
loop_
_entity_poly.entity_id
_entity_poly.type
_entity_poly.pdbx_seq_one_letter_code
_entity_poly.pdbx_strand_id
1 'polypeptide(L)' 'MSQTNLKHLERIKENIDKSNELSEEEKSNSFKHIEEWYAEDKAWGTFINELAQISPKVEAILVELGLI' A
#
# COMPACT_ATOMS: atom_id res chain seq x y z
N MET A 1 4.10 -3.55 -2.67
CA MET A 1 2.79 -4.09 -2.26
C MET A 1 2.75 -5.59 -2.42
N SER A 2 2.27 -6.31 -1.41
CA SER A 2 1.95 -7.72 -1.58
C SER A 2 0.83 -7.88 -2.64
N GLN A 3 0.88 -8.94 -3.44
CA GLN A 3 -0.15 -9.24 -4.45
C GLN A 3 -1.55 -9.34 -3.84
N THR A 4 -1.64 -9.70 -2.56
CA THR A 4 -2.89 -9.79 -1.80
C THR A 4 -3.46 -8.40 -1.50
N ASN A 5 -2.64 -7.45 -1.04
CA ASN A 5 -3.08 -6.09 -0.74
C ASN A 5 -3.58 -5.36 -2.01
N LEU A 6 -2.90 -5.59 -3.15
CA LEU A 6 -3.32 -5.03 -4.44
C LEU A 6 -4.73 -5.50 -4.81
N LYS A 7 -4.98 -6.82 -4.76
CA LYS A 7 -6.30 -7.41 -5.05
C LYS A 7 -7.39 -6.88 -4.11
N HIS A 8 -7.07 -6.67 -2.84
CA HIS A 8 -8.02 -6.11 -1.89
C HIS A 8 -8.39 -4.66 -2.25
N LEU A 9 -7.42 -3.82 -2.59
CA LEU A 9 -7.66 -2.43 -2.98
C LEU A 9 -8.40 -2.32 -4.32
N GLU A 10 -8.09 -3.17 -5.30
CA GLU A 10 -8.86 -3.28 -6.55
C GLU A 10 -10.33 -3.62 -6.27
N ARG A 11 -10.58 -4.60 -5.39
CA ARG A 11 -11.95 -4.96 -4.99
C ARG A 11 -12.65 -3.80 -4.27
N ILE A 12 -11.95 -3.04 -3.43
CA ILE A 12 -12.52 -1.86 -2.78
C ILE A 12 -12.87 -0.80 -3.82
N LYS A 13 -11.97 -0.51 -4.78
CA LYS A 13 -12.24 0.41 -5.89
C LYS A 13 -13.49 0.01 -6.68
N GLU A 14 -13.61 -1.25 -7.04
CA GLU A 14 -14.79 -1.74 -7.77
C GLU A 14 -16.09 -1.55 -7.00
N ASN A 15 -16.08 -1.73 -5.68
CA ASN A 15 -17.27 -1.53 -4.86
C ASN A 15 -17.62 -0.05 -4.71
N ILE A 16 -16.62 0.84 -4.64
CA ILE A 16 -16.83 2.29 -4.63
C ILE A 16 -17.48 2.74 -5.95
N ASP A 17 -16.95 2.26 -7.09
CA ASP A 17 -17.45 2.60 -8.42
C ASP A 17 -18.93 2.18 -8.60
N LYS A 18 -19.25 0.95 -8.17
CA LYS A 18 -20.60 0.36 -8.25
C LYS A 18 -21.56 0.87 -7.16
N SER A 19 -21.10 1.67 -6.20
CA SER A 19 -21.93 2.16 -5.11
C SER A 19 -22.92 3.21 -5.60
N ASN A 20 -24.19 3.01 -5.26
CA ASN A 20 -25.25 4.00 -5.44
C ASN A 20 -25.43 4.89 -4.19
N GLU A 21 -24.72 4.59 -3.11
CA GLU A 21 -24.82 5.31 -1.83
C GLU A 21 -23.82 6.47 -1.72
N LEU A 22 -22.81 6.48 -2.59
CA LEU A 22 -21.77 7.52 -2.63
C LEU A 22 -22.04 8.50 -3.77
N SER A 23 -21.90 9.78 -3.46
CA SER A 23 -21.83 10.84 -4.47
C SER A 23 -20.55 10.72 -5.31
N GLU A 24 -20.53 11.35 -6.49
CA GLU A 24 -19.36 11.36 -7.37
C GLU A 24 -18.13 12.03 -6.72
N GLU A 25 -18.35 13.02 -5.85
CA GLU A 25 -17.28 13.65 -5.07
C GLU A 25 -16.69 12.68 -4.04
N GLU A 26 -17.53 11.94 -3.31
CA GLU A 26 -17.07 10.94 -2.34
C GLU A 26 -16.34 9.78 -3.02
N LYS A 27 -16.80 9.34 -4.20
CA LYS A 27 -16.09 8.33 -5.00
C LYS A 27 -14.72 8.83 -5.43
N SER A 28 -14.66 10.04 -5.98
CA SER A 28 -13.41 10.68 -6.40
C SER A 28 -12.41 10.82 -5.25
N ASN A 29 -12.87 11.28 -4.09
CA ASN A 29 -12.04 11.40 -2.90
C ASN A 29 -11.55 10.03 -2.41
N SER A 30 -12.42 9.02 -2.43
CA SER A 30 -12.05 7.66 -2.04
C SER A 30 -10.99 7.07 -2.97
N PHE A 31 -11.10 7.30 -4.29
CA PHE A 31 -10.07 6.87 -5.23
C PHE A 31 -8.73 7.56 -5.00
N LYS A 32 -8.74 8.86 -4.67
CA LYS A 32 -7.52 9.59 -4.34
C LYS A 32 -6.78 8.97 -3.15
N HIS A 33 -7.51 8.63 -2.08
CA HIS A 33 -6.90 7.97 -0.92
C HIS A 33 -6.35 6.58 -1.25
N ILE A 34 -7.01 5.82 -2.12
CA ILE A 34 -6.49 4.53 -2.55
C ILE A 34 -5.19 4.69 -3.35
N GLU A 35 -5.09 5.71 -4.19
CA GLU A 35 -3.82 6.04 -4.88
C GLU A 35 -2.71 6.47 -3.91
N GLU A 36 -3.05 7.26 -2.88
CA GLU A 36 -2.11 7.63 -1.82
C GLU A 36 -1.57 6.37 -1.11
N TRP A 37 -2.43 5.42 -0.76
CA TRP A 37 -2.01 4.15 -0.15
C TRP A 37 -1.11 3.31 -1.06
N TYR A 38 -1.38 3.28 -2.38
CA TYR A 38 -0.47 2.63 -3.34
C TYR A 38 0.91 3.28 -3.35
N ALA A 39 0.96 4.61 -3.32
CA ALA A 39 2.21 5.35 -3.31
C ALA A 39 2.98 5.13 -2.00
N GLU A 40 2.30 5.17 -0.85
CA GLU A 40 2.87 4.94 0.47
C GLU A 40 3.46 3.54 0.62
N ASP A 41 2.73 2.49 0.24
CA ASP A 41 3.22 1.12 0.32
C ASP A 41 4.44 0.90 -0.58
N LYS A 42 4.44 1.47 -1.80
CA LYS A 42 5.61 1.44 -2.68
C LYS A 42 6.80 2.16 -2.06
N ALA A 43 6.58 3.35 -1.49
CA ALA A 43 7.63 4.11 -0.82
C ALA A 43 8.19 3.36 0.40
N TRP A 44 7.32 2.72 1.18
CA TRP A 44 7.70 1.90 2.32
C TRP A 44 8.55 0.70 1.91
N GLY A 45 8.15 -0.03 0.87
CA GLY A 45 8.95 -1.15 0.34
C GLY A 45 10.33 -0.70 -0.12
N THR A 46 10.43 0.42 -0.84
CA THR A 46 11.72 1.01 -1.22
C THR A 46 12.55 1.38 0.01
N PHE A 47 11.95 2.07 0.98
CA PHE A 47 12.63 2.51 2.21
C PHE A 47 13.22 1.34 2.98
N ILE A 48 12.45 0.27 3.20
CA ILE A 48 12.90 -0.92 3.92
C ILE A 48 14.03 -1.63 3.17
N ASN A 49 13.94 -1.74 1.84
CA ASN A 49 15.00 -2.34 1.03
C ASN A 49 16.30 -1.53 1.12
N GLU A 50 16.23 -0.21 0.97
CA GLU A 50 17.41 0.67 1.07
C GLU A 50 18.03 0.60 2.48
N LEU A 51 17.20 0.53 3.53
CA LEU A 51 17.65 0.33 4.91
C LEU A 51 18.42 -0.99 5.08
N ALA A 52 17.91 -2.09 4.51
CA ALA A 52 18.58 -3.39 4.57
C ALA A 52 19.97 -3.34 3.92
N GLN A 53 20.15 -2.55 2.86
CA GLN A 53 21.45 -2.40 2.18
C GLN A 53 22.48 -1.59 2.98
N ILE A 54 22.09 -0.87 4.05
CA ILE A 54 23.02 -0.05 4.86
C ILE A 54 24.08 -0.92 5.53
N SER A 55 23.69 -2.05 6.12
CA SER A 55 24.63 -3.01 6.69
C SER A 55 23.96 -4.37 6.96
N PRO A 56 24.74 -5.48 6.99
CA PRO A 56 24.23 -6.80 7.35
C PRO A 56 23.53 -6.86 8.71
N LYS A 57 23.95 -5.99 9.65
CA LYS A 57 23.33 -5.90 10.98
C LYS A 57 21.92 -5.31 10.90
N VAL A 58 21.70 -4.32 10.04
CA VAL A 58 20.38 -3.72 9.83
C VAL A 58 19.45 -4.72 9.14
N GLU A 59 19.93 -5.41 8.12
CA GLU A 59 19.19 -6.50 7.46
C GLU A 59 18.75 -7.57 8.46
N ALA A 60 19.65 -8.06 9.32
CA ALA A 60 19.31 -9.05 10.34
C ALA A 60 18.19 -8.58 11.29
N ILE A 61 18.23 -7.31 11.73
CA ILE A 61 17.18 -6.72 12.57
C ILE A 61 15.85 -6.65 11.81
N LEU A 62 15.86 -6.27 10.53
CA LEU A 62 14.63 -6.18 9.73
C LEU A 62 13.99 -7.56 9.52
N VAL A 63 14.79 -8.61 9.32
CA VAL A 63 14.32 -10.00 9.27
C VAL A 63 13.74 -10.44 10.60
N GLU A 64 14.41 -10.16 11.72
CA GLU A 64 13.90 -10.48 13.07
C GLU A 64 12.56 -9.80 13.37
N LEU A 65 12.35 -8.59 12.84
CA LEU A 65 11.10 -7.85 12.95
C LEU A 65 10.02 -8.30 11.95
N GLY A 66 10.34 -9.19 11.00
CA GLY A 66 9.42 -9.65 9.96
C GLY A 66 9.05 -8.57 8.94
N LEU A 67 9.95 -7.60 8.73
CA LEU A 67 9.75 -6.48 7.80
C LEU A 67 10.26 -6.79 6.38
N ILE A 68 11.11 -7.81 6.25
CA ILE A 68 11.59 -8.41 4.99
C ILE A 68 11.69 -9.93 5.12
#